data_AF-A0A229T953-F1
#
_entry.id   AF-A0A229T953-F1
#
_cell.length_a   1.000
_cell.length_b   1.000
_cell.length_c   1.000
_cell.angle_alpha   90.00
_cell.angle_beta   90.00
_cell.angle_gamma   90.00
#
_symmetry.space_group_name_H-M   'P 1'
#
loop_
_entity.id
_entity.type
_entity.pdbx_description
1 polymer ?
#
loop_
_entity_poly.entity_id
_entity_poly.type
_entity_poly.pdbx_seq_one_letter_code
_entity_poly.pdbx_strand_id
1 'polypeptide(L)'
;MVEQQLRIRRYTAYGLLAVCLVTIVLVWSGVDFVLRPLAVLVFVLTAPGWALISYVNVRHLSVTWVSAVGISLAITLIVAQVLVLTRFWHPEAAVVVLAAVTALPLAHHVLRSRPGEAR
;
A
#
# COMPACT_ATOMS: atom_id res chain seq x y z
N MET A 1 -16.51 21.08 0.83
CA MET A 1 -15.24 20.56 1.40
C MET A 1 -15.23 19.03 1.57
N VAL A 2 -16.29 18.40 2.09
CA VAL A 2 -16.35 16.93 2.33
C VAL A 2 -16.26 16.11 1.03
N GLU A 3 -16.91 16.52 -0.06
CA GLU A 3 -16.83 15.83 -1.36
C GLU A 3 -15.43 15.86 -1.99
N GLN A 4 -14.69 16.98 -1.84
CA GLN A 4 -13.30 17.07 -2.31
C GLN A 4 -12.39 16.11 -1.54
N GLN A 5 -12.58 15.95 -0.23
CA GLN A 5 -11.83 15.00 0.59
C GLN A 5 -12.07 13.54 0.17
N LEU A 6 -13.32 13.19 -0.17
CA LEU A 6 -13.67 11.86 -0.68
C LEU A 6 -13.04 11.59 -2.07
N ARG A 7 -13.02 12.58 -2.97
CA ARG A 7 -12.35 12.47 -4.26
C ARG A 7 -10.84 12.26 -4.12
N ILE A 8 -10.18 13.04 -3.26
CA ILE A 8 -8.74 12.91 -3.01
C ILE A 8 -8.40 11.52 -2.47
N ARG A 9 -9.19 11.00 -1.50
CA ARG A 9 -9.02 9.63 -0.96
C ARG A 9 -9.15 8.54 -2.02
N ARG A 10 -10.03 8.72 -3.00
CA ARG A 10 -10.18 7.77 -4.12
C ARG A 10 -8.98 7.82 -5.05
N TYR A 11 -8.52 9.01 -5.43
CA TYR A 11 -7.35 9.16 -6.29
C TYR A 11 -6.08 8.61 -5.62
N THR A 12 -5.90 8.83 -4.31
CA THR A 12 -4.78 8.21 -3.59
C THR A 12 -4.91 6.69 -3.55
N ALA A 13 -6.10 6.12 -3.35
CA ALA A 13 -6.28 4.66 -3.40
C ALA A 13 -5.91 4.07 -4.77
N TYR A 14 -6.32 4.70 -5.87
CA TYR A 14 -5.92 4.28 -7.22
C TYR A 14 -4.41 4.40 -7.44
N GLY A 15 -3.80 5.52 -7.02
CA GLY A 15 -2.36 5.74 -7.15
C GLY A 15 -1.56 4.69 -6.36
N LEU A 16 -1.97 4.40 -5.13
CA LEU A 16 -1.32 3.40 -4.29
C LEU A 16 -1.51 1.97 -4.81
N LEU A 17 -2.67 1.66 -5.39
CA LEU A 17 -2.90 0.38 -6.06
C LEU A 17 -1.97 0.22 -7.27
N ALA A 18 -1.81 1.28 -8.07
CA ALA A 18 -0.85 1.28 -9.17
C ALA A 18 0.59 1.08 -8.67
N VAL A 19 0.98 1.74 -7.57
CA VAL A 19 2.28 1.51 -6.93
C VAL A 19 2.45 0.05 -6.50
N CYS A 20 1.45 -0.58 -5.89
CA CYS A 20 1.52 -2.01 -5.54
C CYS A 20 1.76 -2.88 -6.78
N LEU A 21 1.00 -2.66 -7.85
CA LEU A 21 1.12 -3.45 -9.09
C LEU A 21 2.48 -3.25 -9.76
N VAL A 22 2.95 -2.00 -9.86
CA VAL A 22 4.27 -1.67 -10.41
C VAL A 22 5.37 -2.32 -9.59
N THR A 23 5.29 -2.27 -8.26
CA THR A 23 6.27 -2.92 -7.37
C THR A 23 6.28 -4.44 -7.57
N ILE A 24 5.11 -5.09 -7.68
CA ILE A 24 5.03 -6.53 -7.98
C ILE A 24 5.72 -6.84 -9.31
N VAL A 25 5.38 -6.11 -10.38
CA VAL A 25 5.95 -6.34 -11.72
C VAL A 25 7.47 -6.13 -11.71
N LEU A 26 7.96 -5.03 -11.13
CA LEU A 26 9.39 -4.73 -11.09
C LEU A 26 10.17 -5.76 -10.29
N VAL A 27 9.66 -6.17 -9.12
CA VAL A 27 10.34 -7.17 -8.28
C VAL A 27 10.29 -8.56 -8.94
N TRP A 28 9.15 -8.96 -9.50
CA TRP A 28 9.00 -10.26 -10.17
C TRP A 28 9.84 -10.38 -11.43
N SER A 29 9.99 -9.29 -12.19
CA SER A 29 10.79 -9.29 -13.42
C SER A 29 12.27 -9.61 -13.19
N GLY A 30 12.76 -9.49 -11.95
CA GLY A 30 14.15 -9.75 -11.60
C GLY A 30 15.15 -8.81 -12.25
N VAL A 31 14.69 -7.82 -13.03
CA VAL A 31 15.57 -6.90 -13.75
C VAL A 31 16.11 -5.85 -12.78
N ASP A 32 17.42 -5.63 -12.81
CA ASP A 32 18.09 -4.61 -12.02
C ASP A 32 17.90 -3.21 -12.65
N PHE A 33 16.68 -2.68 -12.49
CA PHE A 33 16.35 -1.30 -12.83
C PHE A 33 16.51 -0.39 -11.61
N VAL A 34 17.07 0.80 -11.81
CA VAL A 34 17.14 1.88 -10.79
C VAL A 34 15.74 2.26 -10.26
N LEU A 35 14.70 2.04 -11.06
CA LEU A 35 13.30 2.28 -10.67
C LEU A 35 12.79 1.29 -9.61
N ARG A 36 13.35 0.07 -9.52
CA ARG A 36 12.91 -0.97 -8.57
C ARG A 36 13.02 -0.50 -7.11
N PRO A 37 14.19 -0.07 -6.60
CA PRO A 37 14.29 0.38 -5.22
C PRO A 37 13.40 1.59 -4.93
N LEU A 38 13.24 2.53 -5.89
CA LEU A 38 12.36 3.68 -5.72
C LEU A 38 10.89 3.26 -5.57
N ALA A 39 10.41 2.35 -6.41
CA ALA A 39 9.04 1.83 -6.34
C ALA A 39 8.79 1.07 -5.03
N VAL A 40 9.73 0.21 -4.62
CA VAL A 40 9.67 -0.51 -3.34
C VAL A 40 9.64 0.46 -2.17
N LEU A 41 10.45 1.52 -2.21
CA LEU A 41 10.54 2.50 -1.12
C LEU A 41 9.26 3.32 -1.00
N VAL A 42 8.70 3.77 -2.13
CA VAL A 42 7.37 4.43 -2.14
C VAL A 42 6.30 3.48 -1.62
N PHE A 43 6.29 2.22 -2.06
CA PHE A 43 5.36 1.20 -1.60
C PHE A 43 5.43 0.99 -0.08
N VAL A 44 6.61 0.65 0.43
CA VAL A 44 6.89 0.35 1.85
C VAL A 44 6.55 1.54 2.76
N LEU A 45 6.72 2.78 2.29
CA LEU A 45 6.41 3.95 3.10
C LEU A 45 4.94 4.32 3.12
N THR A 46 4.14 3.89 2.14
CA THR A 46 2.80 4.47 1.94
C THR A 46 1.69 3.45 1.85
N ALA A 47 1.81 2.43 1.01
CA ALA A 47 0.66 1.62 0.60
C ALA A 47 0.09 0.73 1.72
N PRO A 48 0.89 -0.02 2.51
CA PRO A 48 0.36 -0.91 3.55
C PRO A 48 -0.45 -0.17 4.61
N GLY A 49 0.08 0.95 5.12
CA GLY A 49 -0.60 1.73 6.15
C GLY A 49 -1.79 2.51 5.61
N TRP A 50 -1.76 2.96 4.35
CA TRP A 50 -2.95 3.54 3.72
C TRP A 50 -4.08 2.52 3.55
N ALA A 51 -3.75 1.27 3.26
CA ALA A 51 -4.72 0.18 3.20
C ALA A 51 -5.48 0.04 4.50
N LEU A 52 -4.77 0.10 5.64
CA LEU A 52 -5.37 -0.03 6.98
C LEU A 52 -6.09 1.24 7.43
N ILE A 53 -5.49 2.41 7.23
CA ILE A 53 -6.09 3.66 7.71
C ILE A 53 -7.37 4.03 6.98
N SER A 54 -7.58 3.49 5.78
CA SER A 54 -8.83 3.66 5.04
C SER A 54 -10.05 3.12 5.79
N TYR A 55 -9.87 2.14 6.68
CA TYR A 55 -10.91 1.62 7.56
C TYR A 55 -11.18 2.50 8.80
N VAL A 56 -10.31 3.45 9.10
CA VAL A 56 -10.42 4.35 10.25
C VAL A 56 -10.85 5.74 9.78
N ASN A 57 -11.92 6.28 10.38
CA ASN A 57 -12.43 7.59 9.99
C ASN A 57 -11.65 8.72 10.68
N VAL A 58 -10.47 9.04 10.15
CA VAL A 58 -9.63 10.14 10.64
C VAL A 58 -10.07 11.47 10.00
N ARG A 59 -10.39 12.46 10.84
CA ARG A 59 -10.93 13.76 10.42
C ARG A 59 -9.87 14.71 9.83
N HIS A 60 -8.60 14.56 10.23
CA HIS A 60 -7.50 15.42 9.80
C HIS A 60 -6.57 14.71 8.80
N LEU A 61 -6.30 15.38 7.67
CA LEU A 61 -5.49 14.83 6.59
C LEU A 61 -4.04 14.56 7.02
N SER A 62 -3.42 15.47 7.76
CA SER A 62 -2.03 15.32 8.23
C SER A 62 -1.86 14.11 9.16
N VAL A 63 -2.81 13.93 10.09
CA VAL A 63 -2.83 12.77 11.00
C VAL A 63 -3.00 11.48 10.21
N THR A 64 -3.81 11.49 9.14
CA THR A 64 -3.99 10.33 8.26
C THR A 64 -2.67 9.96 7.58
N TRP A 65 -1.95 10.92 7.01
CA TRP A 65 -0.68 10.65 6.34
C TRP A 65 0.41 10.16 7.31
N VAL A 66 0.59 10.84 8.44
CA VAL A 66 1.62 10.45 9.42
C VAL A 66 1.36 9.05 9.97
N SER A 67 0.11 8.75 10.33
CA SER A 67 -0.26 7.42 10.80
C SER A 67 -0.11 6.35 9.72
N ALA A 68 -0.46 6.64 8.46
CA ALA A 68 -0.27 5.70 7.37
C ALA A 68 1.23 5.37 7.16
N VAL A 69 2.11 6.36 7.22
CA VAL A 69 3.57 6.13 7.12
C VAL A 69 4.06 5.31 8.32
N GLY A 70 3.68 5.70 9.54
CA GLY A 70 4.07 4.98 10.75
C GLY A 70 3.62 3.52 10.75
N ILE A 71 2.38 3.24 10.34
CA ILE A 71 1.86 1.87 10.23
C ILE A 71 2.61 1.08 9.15
N SER A 72 2.89 1.69 7.99
CA SER A 72 3.61 1.01 6.91
C SER A 72 5.02 0.60 7.34
N LEU A 73 5.73 1.50 8.02
CA LEU A 73 7.05 1.22 8.60
C LEU A 73 6.98 0.12 9.66
N ALA A 74 6.02 0.18 10.58
CA ALA A 74 5.84 -0.83 11.62
C ALA A 74 5.61 -2.23 11.02
N ILE A 75 4.73 -2.35 10.03
CA ILE A 75 4.47 -3.63 9.34
C ILE A 75 5.74 -4.14 8.66
N THR A 76 6.46 -3.26 7.97
CA THR A 76 7.68 -3.64 7.25
C THR A 76 8.76 -4.13 8.22
N LEU A 77 8.93 -3.46 9.36
CA LEU A 77 9.87 -3.88 10.40
C LEU A 77 9.48 -5.24 11.01
N ILE A 78 8.18 -5.49 11.24
CA ILE A 78 7.70 -6.79 11.71
C ILE A 78 8.02 -7.88 10.68
N VAL A 79 7.74 -7.65 9.39
CA VAL A 79 8.06 -8.60 8.32
C VAL A 79 9.56 -8.86 8.27
N ALA A 80 10.39 -7.81 8.32
CA ALA A 80 11.84 -7.96 8.36
C ALA A 80 12.30 -8.80 9.56
N GLN A 81 11.72 -8.56 10.74
CA GLN A 81 12.04 -9.34 11.94
C GLN A 81 11.64 -10.80 11.80
N VAL A 82 10.49 -11.09 11.16
CA VAL A 82 10.06 -12.47 10.86
C VAL A 82 11.04 -13.16 9.92
N LEU A 83 11.52 -12.49 8.86
CA LEU A 83 12.53 -13.06 7.95
C LEU A 83 13.84 -13.39 8.68
N VAL A 84 14.28 -12.51 9.59
CA VAL A 84 15.45 -12.77 10.45
C VAL A 84 15.23 -13.99 11.34
N LEU A 85 14.09 -14.05 12.05
CA LEU A 85 13.80 -15.13 13.00
C LEU A 85 13.62 -16.50 12.33
N THR A 86 12.99 -16.53 11.16
CA THR A 86 12.76 -17.76 10.38
C THR A 86 13.98 -18.23 9.61
N ARG A 87 15.06 -17.43 9.57
CA ARG A 87 16.24 -17.61 8.72
C ARG A 87 15.93 -17.74 7.21
N PHE A 88 14.72 -17.38 6.80
CA PHE A 88 14.30 -17.45 5.41
C PHE A 88 14.43 -16.06 4.78
N TRP A 89 15.64 -15.73 4.31
CA TRP A 89 15.97 -14.40 3.79
C TRP A 89 15.66 -14.27 2.29
N HIS A 90 14.39 -14.12 1.95
CA HIS A 90 13.92 -13.82 0.59
C HIS A 90 13.13 -12.50 0.59
N PRO A 91 13.81 -11.35 0.66
CA PRO A 91 13.17 -10.04 0.75
C PRO A 91 12.33 -9.70 -0.48
N GLU A 92 12.70 -10.19 -1.67
CA GLU A 92 11.92 -9.98 -2.90
C GLU A 92 10.55 -10.64 -2.78
N ALA A 93 10.52 -11.90 -2.35
CA ALA A 93 9.29 -12.65 -2.15
C ALA A 93 8.43 -12.00 -1.05
N ALA A 94 9.04 -11.55 0.05
CA ALA A 94 8.32 -10.87 1.12
C ALA A 94 7.65 -9.57 0.65
N VAL A 95 8.34 -8.76 -0.16
CA VAL A 95 7.77 -7.54 -0.74
C VAL A 95 6.63 -7.84 -1.69
N VAL A 96 6.76 -8.85 -2.55
CA VAL A 96 5.68 -9.28 -3.46
C VAL A 96 4.45 -9.75 -2.69
N VAL A 97 4.64 -10.59 -1.66
CA VAL A 97 3.55 -11.06 -0.80
C VAL A 97 2.88 -9.89 -0.09
N LEU A 98 3.67 -8.98 0.51
CA LEU A 98 3.13 -7.80 1.19
C LEU A 98 2.37 -6.89 0.23
N ALA A 99 2.88 -6.70 -0.99
CA ALA A 99 2.22 -5.90 -2.02
C ALA A 99 0.91 -6.54 -2.49
N ALA A 100 0.89 -7.87 -2.67
CA ALA A 100 -0.34 -8.60 -3.01
C ALA A 100 -1.39 -8.50 -1.90
N VAL A 101 -0.98 -8.73 -0.64
CA VAL A 101 -1.87 -8.61 0.54
C VAL A 101 -2.39 -7.18 0.68
N THR A 102 -1.56 -6.17 0.40
CA THR A 102 -1.95 -4.76 0.44
C THR A 102 -2.88 -4.37 -0.72
N ALA A 103 -2.69 -4.96 -1.91
CA ALA A 103 -3.51 -4.68 -3.08
C ALA A 103 -4.96 -5.14 -2.89
N LEU A 104 -5.22 -6.24 -2.17
CA LEU A 104 -6.57 -6.75 -1.89
C LEU A 104 -7.51 -5.73 -1.21
N PRO A 105 -7.19 -5.15 -0.04
CA PRO A 105 -8.04 -4.16 0.61
C PRO A 105 -8.13 -2.85 -0.19
N LEU A 106 -7.08 -2.46 -0.93
CA LEU A 106 -7.15 -1.30 -1.83
C LEU A 106 -8.11 -1.55 -2.99
N ALA A 107 -8.03 -2.72 -3.63
CA ALA A 107 -8.95 -3.13 -4.68
C ALA A 107 -10.38 -3.20 -4.15
N HIS A 108 -10.58 -3.78 -2.97
CA HIS A 108 -11.88 -3.81 -2.31
C HIS A 108 -12.43 -2.39 -2.07
N HIS A 109 -11.60 -1.45 -1.63
CA HIS A 109 -12.00 -0.04 -1.47
C HIS A 109 -12.38 0.61 -2.81
N VAL A 110 -11.62 0.36 -3.86
CA VAL A 110 -11.88 0.86 -5.22
C VAL A 110 -13.18 0.28 -5.78
N LEU A 111 -13.41 -1.03 -5.61
CA LEU A 111 -14.63 -1.71 -6.07
C LEU A 111 -15.86 -1.23 -5.30
N ARG A 112 -15.78 -1.13 -3.96
CA ARG A 112 -16.90 -0.66 -3.12
C ARG A 112 -17.26 0.82 -3.37
N SER A 113 -16.32 1.61 -3.88
CA SER A 113 -16.56 3.03 -4.19
C SER A 113 -17.08 3.28 -5.61
N ARG A 114 -17.23 2.22 -6.44
CA ARG A 114 -18.10 2.28 -7.61
C ARG A 114 -19.56 2.25 -7.12
N PRO A 115 -20.37 3.29 -7.41
CA PRO A 115 -21.80 3.18 -7.22
C PRO A 115 -22.30 2.15 -8.23
N GLY A 116 -22.62 0.95 -7.75
CA GLY A 116 -23.62 0.14 -8.43
C GLY A 116 -24.91 0.95 -8.42
N GLU A 117 -25.24 1.48 -9.59
CA GLU A 117 -26.60 1.43 -10.13
C GLU A 117 -27.69 1.72 -9.10
N ALA A 118 -27.88 3.01 -8.83
CA ALA A 118 -29.23 3.52 -8.58
C ALA A 118 -30.04 3.22 -9.85
N ARG A 119 -30.72 2.07 -9.84
CA ARG A 119 -31.85 1.78 -10.70
C ARG A 119 -33.01 1.37 -9.83
#